data_AF-A0AAU5B3Z4-F1
#
_entry.id   AF-A0AAU5B3Z4-F1
#
_cell.length_a   1.000
_cell.length_b   1.000
_cell.length_c   1.000
_cell.angle_alpha   90.00
_cell.angle_beta   90.00
_cell.angle_gamma   90.00
#
_symmetry.space_group_name_H-M   'P 1'
#
loop_
_entity.id
_entity.type
_entity.pdbx_description
1 polymer ?
#
loop_
_entity_poly.entity_id
_entity_poly.type
_entity_poly.pdbx_seq_one_letter_code
_entity_poly.pdbx_strand_id
1 'polypeptide(L)'
;MRRPTSSTWRRATMIAVTAVCVAYAPIAMTELWPYARPGAPALGEWVMGRVVNPRYVTDALAGRIAPYRHSLVPMIVHSVLGGALMLLGPAQLLTAARRRTRLHRTLGVVFAVTVYVSMAGAAIYLARTDPKDAFSGPAFWIVLATILVGTVLSVTFGILAAIGGLPDLHQRWMLLCYAYLLTAPLLRLEWGFLPRLLPGLTMEQINQVAIAHLGSVVVFGALIASRARDRRTTVEGVSGSWAPLPVLAVAQLAGLAALLWIARSYLDFGATGRRLMWAYLLPFAVSYAVMAVNARRAGRQGRHWAREEWRLHLTALCLAPVLSVGAASVFQRALGLDRLTALSAGVAIGCGMLAFMATMVVSLRVMYARELLKRTAPAASASTARLSTPVAEVRS
;
A
#
# COMPACT_ATOMS: atom_id res chain seq x y z
N MET A 1 -15.07 9.72 33.10
CA MET A 1 -13.96 9.60 32.11
C MET A 1 -14.38 10.27 30.80
N ARG A 2 -13.66 11.30 30.33
CA ARG A 2 -13.99 11.99 29.06
C ARG A 2 -13.70 11.06 27.88
N ARG A 3 -14.71 10.80 27.02
CA ARG A 3 -14.50 9.99 25.80
C ARG A 3 -13.47 10.69 24.91
N PRO A 4 -12.41 9.99 24.47
CA PRO A 4 -11.42 10.59 23.59
C PRO A 4 -12.07 11.10 22.30
N THR A 5 -11.78 12.34 21.94
CA THR A 5 -12.29 12.97 20.72
C THR A 5 -11.57 12.41 19.49
N SER A 6 -12.16 12.57 18.30
CA SER A 6 -11.58 12.08 17.05
C SER A 6 -10.22 12.72 16.71
N SER A 7 -9.90 13.88 17.29
CA SER A 7 -8.60 14.54 17.12
C SER A 7 -7.49 13.87 17.93
N THR A 8 -7.78 13.35 19.13
CA THR A 8 -6.81 12.65 19.99
C THR A 8 -6.31 11.37 19.32
N TRP A 9 -7.22 10.53 18.79
CA TRP A 9 -6.86 9.29 18.11
C TRP A 9 -6.00 9.50 16.87
N ARG A 10 -6.29 10.54 16.08
CA ARG A 10 -5.51 10.89 14.90
C ARG A 10 -4.09 11.31 15.26
N ARG A 11 -3.93 12.11 16.32
CA ARG A 11 -2.60 12.49 16.83
C ARG A 11 -1.84 11.28 17.34
N ALA A 12 -2.47 10.44 18.16
CA ALA A 12 -1.86 9.21 18.68
C ALA A 12 -1.38 8.29 17.54
N THR A 13 -2.22 8.08 16.52
CA THR A 13 -1.85 7.27 15.34
C THR A 13 -0.65 7.87 14.61
N MET A 14 -0.64 9.19 14.38
CA MET A 14 0.46 9.84 13.67
C MET A 14 1.77 9.78 14.46
N ILE A 15 1.69 9.94 15.79
CA ILE A 15 2.85 9.78 16.70
C ILE A 15 3.35 8.35 16.68
N ALA A 16 2.46 7.35 16.79
CA ALA A 16 2.82 5.95 16.76
C ALA A 16 3.53 5.56 15.45
N VAL A 17 2.97 5.95 14.30
CA VAL A 17 3.61 5.70 12.99
C VAL A 17 4.97 6.40 12.93
N THR A 18 5.06 7.67 13.33
CA THR A 18 6.34 8.40 13.32
C THR A 18 7.38 7.72 14.21
N ALA A 19 6.99 7.28 15.41
CA ALA A 19 7.88 6.60 16.34
C ALA A 19 8.38 5.27 15.77
N VAL A 20 7.49 4.46 15.18
CA VAL A 20 7.85 3.22 14.49
C VAL A 20 8.85 3.50 13.37
N CYS A 21 8.59 4.51 12.53
CA CYS A 21 9.46 4.84 11.41
C CYS A 21 10.84 5.33 11.86
N VAL A 22 10.91 6.18 12.90
CA VAL A 22 12.17 6.69 13.46
C VAL A 22 12.97 5.56 14.12
N ALA A 23 12.32 4.69 14.89
CA ALA A 23 12.97 3.55 15.52
C ALA A 23 13.47 2.52 14.49
N TYR A 24 12.72 2.32 13.41
CA TYR A 24 13.03 1.34 12.38
C TYR A 24 14.10 1.82 11.38
N ALA A 25 14.19 3.13 11.10
CA ALA A 25 15.15 3.67 10.15
C ALA A 25 16.61 3.19 10.37
N PRO A 26 17.21 3.26 11.57
CA PRO A 26 18.57 2.76 11.79
C PRO A 26 18.70 1.24 11.68
N ILE A 27 17.64 0.49 12.02
CA ILE A 27 17.59 -0.96 11.83
C ILE A 27 17.69 -1.30 10.34
N ALA A 28 16.86 -0.67 9.52
CA ALA A 28 16.88 -0.85 8.07
C ALA A 28 18.21 -0.42 7.46
N MET A 29 18.76 0.72 7.88
CA MET A 29 20.01 1.23 7.32
C MET A 29 21.20 0.32 7.60
N THR A 30 21.20 -0.42 8.71
CA THR A 30 22.33 -1.27 9.13
C THR A 30 22.16 -2.74 8.79
N GLU A 31 20.96 -3.15 8.37
CA GLU A 31 20.58 -4.55 8.28
C GLU A 31 21.52 -5.43 7.43
N LEU A 32 21.98 -4.90 6.30
CA LEU A 32 22.76 -5.70 5.34
C LEU A 32 24.27 -5.50 5.45
N TRP A 33 24.73 -4.64 6.35
CA TRP A 33 26.15 -4.35 6.51
C TRP A 33 26.97 -5.54 7.02
N PRO A 34 26.46 -6.38 7.95
CA PRO A 34 27.21 -7.55 8.42
C PRO A 34 27.57 -8.54 7.32
N TYR A 35 26.80 -8.59 6.23
CA TYR A 35 27.10 -9.45 5.06
C TYR A 35 28.25 -8.89 4.21
N ALA A 36 28.48 -7.58 4.21
CA ALA A 36 29.56 -6.95 3.47
C ALA A 36 30.87 -6.91 4.27
N ARG A 37 30.77 -6.73 5.59
CA ARG A 37 31.94 -6.66 6.48
C ARG A 37 31.62 -7.30 7.82
N PRO A 38 32.29 -8.40 8.20
CA PRO A 38 32.18 -8.98 9.54
C PRO A 38 32.45 -7.92 10.61
N GLY A 39 31.62 -7.88 11.65
CA GLY A 39 31.71 -6.88 12.74
C GLY A 39 31.11 -5.50 12.43
N ALA A 40 30.51 -5.30 11.26
CA ALA A 40 29.75 -4.08 10.98
C ALA A 40 28.50 -3.95 11.90
N PRO A 41 27.96 -2.74 12.10
CA PRO A 41 26.79 -2.53 12.93
C PRO A 41 25.59 -3.38 12.48
N ALA A 42 24.97 -4.09 13.42
CA ALA A 42 23.85 -5.00 13.18
C ALA A 42 22.71 -4.72 14.17
N LEU A 43 22.20 -3.48 14.19
CA LEU A 43 21.26 -3.04 15.23
C LEU A 43 20.00 -3.91 15.27
N GLY A 44 19.49 -4.29 14.10
CA GLY A 44 18.34 -5.18 13.97
C GLY A 44 18.58 -6.54 14.61
N GLU A 45 19.71 -7.16 14.32
CA GLU A 45 20.07 -8.48 14.87
C GLU A 45 20.22 -8.41 16.39
N TRP A 46 20.87 -7.36 16.89
CA TRP A 46 21.06 -7.12 18.32
C TRP A 46 19.72 -6.94 19.05
N VAL A 47 18.81 -6.11 18.52
CA VAL A 47 17.49 -5.90 19.13
C VAL A 47 16.68 -7.20 19.09
N MET A 48 16.61 -7.84 17.92
CA MET A 48 15.82 -9.05 17.71
C MET A 48 16.32 -10.24 18.52
N GLY A 49 17.64 -10.37 18.67
CA GLY A 49 18.26 -11.41 19.49
C GLY A 49 17.86 -11.29 20.96
N ARG A 50 17.67 -10.06 21.47
CA ARG A 50 17.19 -9.83 22.85
C ARG A 50 15.69 -9.97 23.01
N VAL A 51 14.94 -9.60 21.98
CA VAL A 51 13.47 -9.61 22.01
C VAL A 51 12.94 -11.03 21.81
N VAL A 52 13.43 -11.75 20.81
CA VAL A 52 12.88 -13.07 20.42
C VAL A 52 13.72 -14.20 20.99
N ASN A 53 14.84 -14.50 20.34
CA ASN A 53 15.80 -15.53 20.71
C ASN A 53 17.04 -15.38 19.80
N PRO A 54 18.27 -15.38 20.33
CA PRO A 54 19.47 -15.23 19.51
C PRO A 54 19.62 -16.31 18.43
N ARG A 55 19.34 -17.59 18.75
CA ARG A 55 19.48 -18.70 17.79
C ARG A 55 18.53 -18.55 16.61
N TYR A 56 17.26 -18.22 16.90
CA TYR A 56 16.27 -17.96 15.86
C TYR A 56 16.70 -16.87 14.88
N VAL A 57 17.32 -15.80 15.40
CA VAL A 57 17.83 -14.70 14.58
C VAL A 57 19.04 -15.14 13.76
N THR A 58 20.00 -15.84 14.38
CA THR A 58 21.18 -16.37 13.67
C THR A 58 20.79 -17.31 12.54
N ASP A 59 19.88 -18.26 12.78
CA ASP A 59 19.39 -19.20 11.76
C ASP A 59 18.69 -18.46 10.61
N ALA A 60 17.90 -17.43 10.95
CA ALA A 60 17.21 -16.60 9.96
C ALA A 60 18.14 -15.73 9.10
N LEU A 61 19.33 -15.38 9.60
CA LEU A 61 20.34 -14.61 8.88
C LEU A 61 21.20 -15.53 8.01
N ALA A 62 21.53 -16.74 8.48
CA ALA A 62 22.25 -17.74 7.70
C ALA A 62 21.52 -18.04 6.36
N GLY A 63 20.19 -18.14 6.40
CA GLY A 63 19.35 -18.34 5.22
C GLY A 63 19.31 -17.17 4.21
N ARG A 64 19.89 -16.01 4.52
CA ARG A 64 19.90 -14.83 3.62
C ARG A 64 21.20 -14.61 2.87
N ILE A 65 22.28 -15.25 3.33
CA ILE A 65 23.61 -15.04 2.76
C ILE A 65 23.61 -15.43 1.28
N ALA A 66 23.11 -16.63 0.95
CA ALA A 66 23.13 -17.13 -0.42
C ALA A 66 22.29 -16.27 -1.40
N PRO A 67 21.01 -15.93 -1.10
CA PRO A 67 20.20 -15.08 -1.98
C PRO A 67 20.81 -13.70 -2.27
N TYR A 68 21.55 -13.11 -1.33
CA TYR A 68 22.06 -11.75 -1.49
C TYR A 68 23.45 -11.66 -2.11
N ARG A 69 24.20 -12.77 -2.26
CA ARG A 69 25.59 -12.76 -2.77
C ARG A 69 25.74 -12.01 -4.10
N HIS A 70 24.80 -12.18 -5.03
CA HIS A 70 24.88 -11.58 -6.37
C HIS A 70 24.30 -10.16 -6.48
N SER A 71 23.67 -9.68 -5.40
CA SER A 71 22.95 -8.40 -5.37
C SER A 71 23.17 -7.63 -4.07
N LEU A 72 24.28 -7.89 -3.36
CA LEU A 72 24.53 -7.33 -2.04
C LEU A 72 24.59 -5.79 -2.06
N VAL A 73 25.35 -5.21 -2.99
CA VAL A 73 25.46 -3.75 -3.12
C VAL A 73 24.11 -3.11 -3.44
N PRO A 74 23.35 -3.54 -4.49
CA PRO A 74 21.98 -3.07 -4.73
C PRO A 74 21.07 -3.17 -3.50
N MET A 75 21.17 -4.27 -2.75
CA MET A 75 20.35 -4.47 -1.57
C MET A 75 20.75 -3.58 -0.40
N ILE A 76 22.05 -3.32 -0.17
CA ILE A 76 22.50 -2.33 0.82
C ILE A 76 21.96 -0.95 0.47
N VAL A 77 22.07 -0.53 -0.79
CA VAL A 77 21.51 0.75 -1.27
C VAL A 77 20.00 0.78 -1.03
N HIS A 78 19.28 -0.28 -1.42
CA HIS A 78 17.84 -0.40 -1.19
C HIS A 78 17.50 -0.25 0.30
N SER A 79 18.22 -0.93 1.19
CA SER A 79 17.97 -0.95 2.63
C SER A 79 18.27 0.40 3.31
N VAL A 80 19.40 1.02 2.96
CA VAL A 80 19.77 2.35 3.47
C VAL A 80 18.77 3.41 3.03
N LEU A 81 18.44 3.44 1.73
CA LEU A 81 17.47 4.37 1.19
C LEU A 81 16.05 4.07 1.72
N GLY A 82 15.72 2.79 1.95
CA GLY A 82 14.48 2.37 2.61
C GLY A 82 14.36 2.94 4.02
N GLY A 83 15.43 2.87 4.81
CA GLY A 83 15.51 3.53 6.12
C GLY A 83 15.35 5.05 6.02
N ALA A 84 15.97 5.68 5.02
CA ALA A 84 15.82 7.13 4.80
C ALA A 84 14.37 7.51 4.46
N LEU A 85 13.68 6.69 3.64
CA LEU A 85 12.26 6.88 3.30
C LEU A 85 11.35 6.79 4.53
N MET A 86 11.72 5.99 5.53
CA MET A 86 10.98 5.93 6.80
C MET A 86 11.04 7.26 7.55
N LEU A 87 12.11 8.04 7.42
CA LEU A 87 12.20 9.38 8.00
C LEU A 87 11.54 10.45 7.11
N LEU A 88 11.73 10.35 5.79
CA LEU A 88 11.21 11.32 4.83
C LEU A 88 9.68 11.33 4.77
N GLY A 89 9.02 10.18 4.84
CA GLY A 89 7.54 10.10 4.79
C GLY A 89 6.83 10.90 5.89
N PRO A 90 7.12 10.67 7.19
CA PRO A 90 6.55 11.43 8.29
C PRO A 90 6.94 12.91 8.21
N ALA A 91 8.17 13.24 7.80
CA ALA A 91 8.59 14.61 7.58
C ALA A 91 7.75 15.30 6.48
N GLN A 92 7.48 14.62 5.37
CA GLN A 92 6.60 15.14 4.31
C GLN A 92 5.17 15.38 4.81
N LEU A 93 4.66 14.47 5.65
CA LEU A 93 3.33 14.56 6.25
C LEU A 93 3.21 15.73 7.24
N LEU A 94 4.24 15.92 8.07
CA LEU A 94 4.31 16.99 9.05
C LEU A 94 4.43 18.36 8.39
N THR A 95 5.25 18.47 7.35
CA THR A 95 5.41 19.73 6.59
C THR A 95 4.14 20.12 5.85
N ALA A 96 3.41 19.14 5.29
CA ALA A 96 2.07 19.36 4.74
C ALA A 96 1.09 19.84 5.83
N ALA A 97 1.08 19.19 7.00
CA ALA A 97 0.19 19.57 8.11
C ALA A 97 0.50 20.98 8.66
N ARG A 98 1.78 21.40 8.65
CA ARG A 98 2.24 22.74 9.06
C ARG A 98 2.19 23.78 7.94
N ARG A 99 1.62 23.45 6.78
CA ARG A 99 1.50 24.34 5.60
C ARG A 99 2.85 24.91 5.11
N ARG A 100 3.96 24.20 5.31
CA ARG A 100 5.29 24.59 4.82
C ARG A 100 5.49 24.11 3.38
N THR A 101 4.83 24.78 2.43
CA THR A 101 4.73 24.34 1.02
C THR A 101 6.08 24.16 0.32
N ARG A 102 7.00 25.13 0.47
CA ARG A 102 8.35 25.05 -0.12
C ARG A 102 9.10 23.81 0.37
N LEU A 103 9.14 23.62 1.69
CA LEU A 103 9.80 22.46 2.31
C LEU A 103 9.12 21.15 1.92
N HIS A 104 7.78 21.11 1.87
CA HIS A 104 7.04 19.93 1.42
C HIS A 104 7.38 19.56 -0.02
N ARG A 105 7.55 20.55 -0.91
CA ARG A 105 7.96 20.34 -2.31
C ARG A 105 9.39 19.81 -2.39
N THR A 106 10.35 20.43 -1.70
CA THR A 106 11.74 19.96 -1.68
C THR A 106 11.84 18.54 -1.12
N LEU A 107 11.23 18.28 0.03
CA LEU A 107 11.19 16.93 0.62
C LEU A 107 10.46 15.93 -0.28
N GLY A 108 9.42 16.36 -1.00
CA GLY A 108 8.71 15.52 -1.96
C GLY A 108 9.57 15.08 -3.13
N VAL A 109 10.42 15.98 -3.67
CA VAL A 109 11.39 15.65 -4.72
C VAL A 109 12.43 14.67 -4.19
N VAL A 110 13.01 14.96 -3.02
CA VAL A 110 13.99 14.05 -2.39
C VAL A 110 13.38 12.69 -2.14
N PHE A 111 12.17 12.63 -1.55
CA PHE A 111 11.43 11.39 -1.32
C PHE A 111 11.24 10.61 -2.63
N ALA A 112 10.74 11.26 -3.70
CA ALA A 112 10.50 10.59 -4.97
C ALA A 112 11.78 10.01 -5.59
N VAL A 113 12.86 10.77 -5.63
CA VAL A 113 14.16 10.29 -6.13
C VAL A 113 14.65 9.11 -5.29
N THR A 114 14.58 9.23 -3.96
CA THR A 114 14.96 8.15 -3.05
C THR A 114 14.13 6.89 -3.27
N VAL A 115 12.81 7.01 -3.52
CA VAL A 115 11.95 5.87 -3.88
C VAL A 115 12.47 5.21 -5.16
N TYR A 116 12.67 5.95 -6.25
CA TYR A 116 13.10 5.35 -7.52
C TYR A 116 14.46 4.67 -7.41
N VAL A 117 15.44 5.28 -6.74
CA VAL A 117 16.77 4.65 -6.56
C VAL A 117 16.69 3.43 -5.65
N SER A 118 15.94 3.49 -4.55
CA SER A 118 15.73 2.34 -3.66
C SER A 118 15.03 1.19 -4.39
N MET A 119 13.98 1.49 -5.16
CA MET A 119 13.22 0.49 -5.92
C MET A 119 14.03 -0.09 -7.07
N ALA A 120 14.91 0.68 -7.72
CA ALA A 120 15.85 0.16 -8.71
C ALA A 120 16.80 -0.88 -8.10
N GLY A 121 17.29 -0.67 -6.86
CA GLY A 121 18.07 -1.67 -6.13
C GLY A 121 17.31 -2.98 -5.91
N ALA A 122 16.05 -2.90 -5.48
CA ALA A 122 15.17 -4.06 -5.33
C ALA A 122 14.84 -4.75 -6.68
N ALA A 123 14.65 -3.97 -7.75
CA ALA A 123 14.41 -4.50 -9.08
C ALA A 123 15.61 -5.29 -9.61
N ILE A 124 16.83 -4.79 -9.39
CA ILE A 124 18.07 -5.52 -9.74
C ILE A 124 18.16 -6.84 -8.98
N TYR A 125 17.83 -6.84 -7.67
CA TYR A 125 17.76 -8.08 -6.89
C TYR A 125 16.77 -9.08 -7.49
N LEU A 126 15.52 -8.65 -7.74
CA LEU A 126 14.49 -9.54 -8.28
C LEU A 126 14.83 -10.05 -9.69
N ALA A 127 15.46 -9.22 -10.52
CA ALA A 127 15.89 -9.60 -11.86
C ALA A 127 17.05 -10.61 -11.88
N ARG A 128 17.85 -10.66 -10.81
CA ARG A 128 19.02 -11.56 -10.69
C ARG A 128 18.76 -12.78 -9.81
N THR A 129 17.58 -12.89 -9.22
CA THR A 129 17.26 -13.95 -8.26
C THR A 129 16.07 -14.73 -8.77
N ASP A 130 16.29 -16.00 -9.07
CA ASP A 130 15.19 -16.90 -9.43
C ASP A 130 14.19 -17.01 -8.27
N PRO A 131 12.87 -17.15 -8.54
CA PRO A 131 11.88 -17.25 -7.48
C PRO A 131 12.15 -18.34 -6.44
N LYS A 132 12.75 -19.47 -6.86
CA LYS A 132 13.13 -20.58 -5.97
C LYS A 132 14.29 -20.24 -5.01
N ASP A 133 15.15 -19.32 -5.42
CA ASP A 133 16.35 -18.90 -4.67
C ASP A 133 16.08 -17.61 -3.86
N ALA A 134 14.87 -17.08 -3.95
CA ALA A 134 14.45 -15.91 -3.21
C ALA A 134 14.38 -16.21 -1.70
N PHE A 135 14.70 -15.20 -0.89
CA PHE A 135 14.52 -15.33 0.55
C PHE A 135 13.05 -15.61 0.88
N SER A 136 12.79 -16.70 1.62
CA SER A 136 11.43 -17.19 1.94
C SER A 136 10.60 -17.68 0.74
N GLY A 137 11.27 -18.04 -0.36
CA GLY A 137 10.72 -18.82 -1.46
C GLY A 137 9.88 -18.03 -2.49
N PRO A 138 9.28 -18.76 -3.45
CA PRO A 138 8.65 -18.15 -4.64
C PRO A 138 7.46 -17.24 -4.33
N ALA A 139 6.64 -17.59 -3.33
CA ALA A 139 5.50 -16.76 -2.94
C ALA A 139 5.96 -15.39 -2.42
N PHE A 140 7.06 -15.36 -1.67
CA PHE A 140 7.65 -14.12 -1.18
C PHE A 140 8.22 -13.27 -2.34
N TRP A 141 8.89 -13.91 -3.31
CA TRP A 141 9.38 -13.23 -4.52
C TRP A 141 8.25 -12.52 -5.28
N ILE A 142 7.11 -13.19 -5.49
CA ILE A 142 5.94 -12.62 -6.17
C ILE A 142 5.40 -11.40 -5.42
N VAL A 143 5.34 -11.48 -4.09
CA VAL A 143 4.90 -10.36 -3.24
C VAL A 143 5.87 -9.18 -3.34
N LEU A 144 7.18 -9.43 -3.29
CA LEU A 144 8.20 -8.38 -3.46
C LEU A 144 8.08 -7.69 -4.83
N ALA A 145 7.91 -8.46 -5.91
CA ALA A 145 7.70 -7.91 -7.25
C ALA A 145 6.43 -7.05 -7.33
N THR A 146 5.34 -7.51 -6.70
CA THR A 146 4.07 -6.77 -6.68
C THR A 146 4.20 -5.46 -5.89
N ILE A 147 4.87 -5.49 -4.72
CA ILE A 147 5.10 -4.30 -3.89
C ILE A 147 6.02 -3.31 -4.62
N LEU A 148 7.06 -3.79 -5.30
CA LEU A 148 7.94 -2.97 -6.13
C LEU A 148 7.14 -2.19 -7.17
N VAL A 149 6.34 -2.88 -7.99
CA VAL A 149 5.51 -2.25 -9.03
C VAL A 149 4.50 -1.29 -8.41
N GLY A 150 3.79 -1.72 -7.35
CA GLY A 150 2.81 -0.90 -6.66
C GLY A 150 3.41 0.38 -6.08
N THR A 151 4.62 0.31 -5.51
CA THR A 151 5.34 1.47 -4.95
C THR A 151 5.74 2.45 -6.05
N VAL A 152 6.39 1.95 -7.11
CA VAL A 152 6.85 2.76 -8.23
C VAL A 152 5.67 3.46 -8.90
N LEU A 153 4.62 2.73 -9.26
CA LEU A 153 3.46 3.34 -9.92
C LEU A 153 2.73 4.32 -8.99
N SER A 154 2.64 4.03 -7.69
CA SER A 154 1.99 4.94 -6.74
C SER A 154 2.76 6.26 -6.61
N VAL A 155 4.10 6.24 -6.56
CA VAL A 155 4.87 7.49 -6.55
C VAL A 155 4.77 8.23 -7.89
N THR A 156 4.77 7.51 -9.02
CA THR A 156 4.60 8.11 -10.35
C THR A 156 3.25 8.82 -10.47
N PHE A 157 2.15 8.16 -10.13
CA PHE A 157 0.82 8.79 -10.16
C PHE A 157 0.67 9.92 -9.13
N GLY A 158 1.35 9.81 -7.98
CA GLY A 158 1.45 10.91 -7.02
C GLY A 158 2.12 12.15 -7.63
N ILE A 159 3.23 11.98 -8.36
CA ILE A 159 3.93 13.06 -9.06
C ILE A 159 3.05 13.65 -10.17
N LEU A 160 2.44 12.80 -11.01
CA LEU A 160 1.57 13.25 -12.10
C LEU A 160 0.37 14.06 -11.55
N ALA A 161 -0.23 13.61 -10.45
CA ALA A 161 -1.29 14.36 -9.78
C ALA A 161 -0.79 15.70 -9.20
N ALA A 162 0.44 15.77 -8.70
CA ALA A 162 1.02 17.04 -8.24
C ALA A 162 1.28 18.02 -9.39
N ILE A 163 1.85 17.53 -10.50
CA ILE A 163 2.09 18.33 -11.71
C ILE A 163 0.77 18.85 -12.29
N GLY A 164 -0.27 18.00 -12.31
CA GLY A 164 -1.61 18.38 -12.76
C GLY A 164 -2.40 19.28 -11.80
N GLY A 165 -1.81 19.71 -10.67
CA GLY A 165 -2.50 20.55 -9.69
C GLY A 165 -3.68 19.86 -8.99
N LEU A 166 -3.60 18.53 -8.80
CA LEU A 166 -4.62 17.69 -8.19
C LEU A 166 -4.16 17.22 -6.79
N PRO A 167 -4.07 18.12 -5.79
CA PRO A 167 -3.47 17.81 -4.48
C PRO A 167 -4.21 16.69 -3.73
N ASP A 168 -5.50 16.52 -4.01
CA ASP A 168 -6.30 15.47 -3.40
C ASP A 168 -6.02 14.08 -3.94
N LEU A 169 -5.68 13.96 -5.23
CA LEU A 169 -5.20 12.72 -5.83
C LEU A 169 -3.75 12.45 -5.46
N HIS A 170 -2.90 13.49 -5.45
CA HIS A 170 -1.52 13.41 -4.98
C HIS A 170 -1.46 12.79 -3.58
N GLN A 171 -2.26 13.30 -2.64
CA GLN A 171 -2.30 12.79 -1.27
C GLN A 171 -2.64 11.29 -1.21
N ARG A 172 -3.62 10.83 -2.01
CA ARG A 172 -4.05 9.41 -2.04
C ARG A 172 -2.93 8.51 -2.51
N TRP A 173 -2.31 8.87 -3.64
CA TRP A 173 -1.21 8.12 -4.22
C TRP A 173 0.02 8.08 -3.32
N MET A 174 0.38 9.20 -2.68
CA MET A 174 1.51 9.23 -1.76
C MET A 174 1.25 8.43 -0.47
N LEU A 175 0.02 8.41 0.05
CA LEU A 175 -0.34 7.56 1.19
C LEU A 175 -0.29 6.08 0.83
N LEU A 176 -0.75 5.70 -0.38
CA LEU A 176 -0.65 4.32 -0.85
C LEU A 176 0.81 3.90 -1.09
N CYS A 177 1.62 4.76 -1.72
CA CYS A 177 3.05 4.56 -1.88
C CYS A 177 3.73 4.32 -0.53
N TYR A 178 3.44 5.18 0.46
CA TYR A 178 4.02 5.04 1.78
C TYR A 178 3.54 3.78 2.51
N ALA A 179 2.29 3.37 2.31
CA ALA A 179 1.78 2.11 2.85
C ALA A 179 2.51 0.90 2.27
N TYR A 180 2.81 0.88 0.96
CA TYR A 180 3.65 -0.18 0.38
C TYR A 180 5.06 -0.19 0.99
N LEU A 181 5.67 0.97 1.18
CA LEU A 181 6.97 1.07 1.86
C LEU A 181 6.93 0.58 3.31
N LEU A 182 5.80 0.78 4.01
CA LEU A 182 5.62 0.32 5.40
C LEU A 182 5.50 -1.20 5.56
N THR A 183 5.32 -1.97 4.47
CA THR A 183 5.27 -3.44 4.55
C THR A 183 6.55 -4.04 5.13
N ALA A 184 7.72 -3.52 4.75
CA ALA A 184 9.01 -4.01 5.26
C ALA A 184 9.18 -3.77 6.78
N PRO A 185 9.00 -2.55 7.32
CA PRO A 185 9.00 -2.32 8.76
C PRO A 185 8.01 -3.21 9.52
N LEU A 186 6.78 -3.35 9.02
CA LEU A 186 5.76 -4.18 9.68
C LEU A 186 6.16 -5.65 9.69
N LEU A 187 6.71 -6.16 8.59
CA LEU A 187 7.27 -7.51 8.53
C LEU A 187 8.36 -7.71 9.60
N ARG A 188 9.22 -6.71 9.82
CA ARG A 188 10.26 -6.80 10.87
C ARG A 188 9.71 -6.77 12.28
N LEU A 189 8.66 -5.99 12.52
CA LEU A 189 7.95 -6.03 13.80
C LEU A 189 7.30 -7.40 14.02
N GLU A 190 6.76 -7.99 12.96
CA GLU A 190 6.15 -9.32 13.00
C GLU A 190 7.17 -10.42 13.27
N TRP A 191 8.43 -10.29 12.83
CA TRP A 191 9.48 -11.21 13.26
C TRP A 191 9.72 -11.19 14.76
N GLY A 192 9.41 -10.07 15.42
CA GLY A 192 9.53 -9.92 16.87
C GLY A 192 8.35 -10.53 17.62
N PHE A 193 7.17 -10.51 16.99
CA PHE A 193 5.89 -10.80 17.63
C PHE A 193 5.34 -12.18 17.27
N LEU A 194 5.32 -12.54 15.99
CA LEU A 194 4.73 -13.79 15.52
C LEU A 194 5.42 -15.04 16.07
N PRO A 195 6.76 -15.14 16.19
CA PRO A 195 7.38 -16.33 16.79
C PRO A 195 6.98 -16.57 18.25
N ARG A 196 6.53 -15.54 18.97
CA ARG A 196 6.01 -15.68 20.34
C ARG A 196 4.56 -16.19 20.35
N LEU A 197 3.76 -15.80 19.36
CA LEU A 197 2.39 -16.29 19.20
C LEU A 197 2.32 -17.68 18.57
N LEU A 198 3.28 -17.99 17.70
CA LEU A 198 3.36 -19.22 16.91
C LEU A 198 4.74 -19.86 17.13
N PRO A 199 5.01 -20.38 18.34
CA PRO A 199 6.30 -20.97 18.65
C PRO A 199 6.56 -22.20 17.78
N GLY A 200 7.83 -22.41 17.43
CA GLY A 200 8.29 -23.56 16.63
C GLY A 200 8.17 -23.39 15.11
N LEU A 201 7.68 -22.25 14.61
CA LEU A 201 7.70 -21.97 13.18
C LEU A 201 9.08 -21.47 12.72
N THR A 202 9.47 -21.85 11.51
CA THR A 202 10.67 -21.31 10.85
C THR A 202 10.42 -19.87 10.39
N MET A 203 11.50 -19.12 10.12
CA MET A 203 11.38 -17.75 9.59
C MET A 203 10.60 -17.70 8.26
N GLU A 204 10.78 -18.69 7.41
CA GLU A 204 10.01 -18.80 6.17
C GLU A 204 8.50 -18.94 6.44
N GLN A 205 8.12 -19.83 7.36
CA GLN A 205 6.72 -20.02 7.73
C GLN A 205 6.12 -18.76 8.38
N ILE A 206 6.90 -18.05 9.20
CA ILE A 206 6.50 -16.75 9.76
C ILE A 206 6.29 -15.73 8.65
N ASN A 207 7.18 -15.69 7.65
CA ASN A 207 7.02 -14.80 6.50
C ASN A 207 5.81 -15.15 5.65
N GLN A 208 5.48 -16.44 5.48
CA GLN A 208 4.25 -16.84 4.79
C GLN A 208 2.99 -16.34 5.52
N VAL A 209 2.96 -16.45 6.84
CA VAL A 209 1.88 -15.89 7.67
C VAL A 209 1.81 -14.36 7.53
N ALA A 210 2.95 -13.69 7.55
CA ALA A 210 3.05 -12.24 7.41
C ALA A 210 2.51 -11.74 6.06
N ILE A 211 3.01 -12.29 4.95
CA ILE A 211 2.59 -11.88 3.61
C ILE A 211 1.12 -12.18 3.33
N ALA A 212 0.54 -13.19 3.99
CA ALA A 212 -0.89 -13.50 3.86
C ALA A 212 -1.79 -12.36 4.34
N HIS A 213 -1.29 -11.42 5.14
CA HIS A 213 -2.11 -10.31 5.65
C HIS A 213 -1.56 -8.91 5.47
N LEU A 214 -0.25 -8.72 5.39
CA LEU A 214 0.36 -7.39 5.32
C LEU A 214 -0.23 -6.53 4.19
N GLY A 215 -0.49 -7.13 3.02
CA GLY A 215 -1.13 -6.45 1.90
C GLY A 215 -2.49 -5.83 2.25
N SER A 216 -3.31 -6.52 3.05
CA SER A 216 -4.59 -5.99 3.53
C SER A 216 -4.41 -4.88 4.57
N VAL A 217 -3.48 -5.06 5.52
CA VAL A 217 -3.25 -4.14 6.64
C VAL A 217 -2.75 -2.78 6.14
N VAL A 218 -1.72 -2.77 5.29
CA VAL A 218 -1.09 -1.51 4.85
C VAL A 218 -2.03 -0.67 3.98
N VAL A 219 -2.72 -1.33 3.06
CA VAL A 219 -3.75 -0.72 2.19
C VAL A 219 -4.87 -0.12 3.02
N PHE A 220 -5.36 -0.89 3.99
CA PHE A 220 -6.46 -0.46 4.84
C PHE A 220 -6.05 0.76 5.67
N GLY A 221 -4.81 0.75 6.19
CA GLY A 221 -4.18 1.90 6.81
C GLY A 221 -4.11 3.13 5.89
N ALA A 222 -3.70 2.95 4.62
CA ALA A 222 -3.65 4.02 3.63
C ALA A 222 -5.03 4.65 3.39
N LEU A 223 -6.07 3.82 3.24
CA LEU A 223 -7.44 4.28 3.04
C LEU A 223 -7.96 5.06 4.25
N ILE A 224 -7.77 4.54 5.47
CA ILE A 224 -8.15 5.24 6.70
C ILE A 224 -7.42 6.58 6.79
N ALA A 225 -6.10 6.61 6.53
CA ALA A 225 -5.31 7.83 6.57
C ALA A 225 -5.80 8.86 5.53
N SER A 226 -6.09 8.40 4.32
CA SER A 226 -6.64 9.22 3.24
C SER A 226 -7.98 9.84 3.62
N ARG A 227 -8.93 9.01 4.08
CA ARG A 227 -10.26 9.46 4.51
C ARG A 227 -10.26 10.28 5.78
N ALA A 228 -9.28 10.10 6.65
CA ALA A 228 -9.11 10.97 7.81
C ALA A 228 -8.73 12.39 7.36
N ARG A 229 -7.96 12.54 6.29
CA ARG A 229 -7.55 13.85 5.77
C ARG A 229 -8.57 14.47 4.82
N ASP A 230 -9.26 13.68 4.01
CA ASP A 230 -10.32 14.19 3.14
C ASP A 230 -11.65 14.35 3.90
N ARG A 231 -12.04 15.62 4.16
CA ARG A 231 -13.29 15.96 4.83
C ARG A 231 -14.44 16.28 3.88
N ARG A 232 -14.19 16.27 2.57
CA ARG A 232 -15.21 16.65 1.58
C ARG A 232 -16.40 15.70 1.65
N THR A 233 -17.59 16.28 1.64
CA THR A 233 -18.88 15.57 1.61
C THR A 233 -19.33 15.30 0.19
N THR A 234 -18.97 16.19 -0.74
CA THR A 234 -19.22 16.12 -2.19
C THR A 234 -17.95 16.46 -2.96
N VAL A 235 -17.91 16.07 -4.23
CA VAL A 235 -16.91 16.52 -5.21
C VAL A 235 -17.70 17.02 -6.40
N GLU A 236 -17.39 18.23 -6.85
CA GLU A 236 -18.09 18.86 -7.98
C GLU A 236 -18.01 17.97 -9.23
N GLY A 237 -19.11 17.89 -9.99
CA GLY A 237 -19.22 17.05 -11.19
C GLY A 237 -19.36 15.54 -10.93
N VAL A 238 -19.15 15.07 -9.70
CA VAL A 238 -19.37 13.66 -9.36
C VAL A 238 -20.86 13.44 -9.07
N SER A 239 -21.54 12.77 -10.00
CA SER A 239 -22.92 12.29 -9.83
C SER A 239 -22.97 10.74 -9.77
N GLY A 240 -24.10 10.22 -9.27
CA GLY A 240 -24.37 8.78 -9.22
C GLY A 240 -23.39 7.95 -8.38
N SER A 241 -23.34 6.65 -8.64
CA SER A 241 -22.43 5.69 -8.00
C SER A 241 -21.84 4.78 -9.07
N TRP A 242 -20.53 4.56 -9.04
CA TRP A 242 -19.83 3.58 -9.89
C TRP A 242 -19.76 2.22 -9.18
N ALA A 243 -20.09 2.20 -7.88
CA ALA A 243 -20.37 0.99 -7.12
C ALA A 243 -21.81 1.00 -6.58
N PRO A 244 -22.83 0.99 -7.47
CA PRO A 244 -24.22 0.88 -7.05
C PRO A 244 -24.46 -0.46 -6.34
N LEU A 245 -25.60 -0.59 -5.64
CA LEU A 245 -25.89 -1.78 -4.84
C LEU A 245 -25.81 -3.11 -5.62
N PRO A 246 -26.30 -3.22 -6.87
CA PRO A 246 -26.17 -4.46 -7.64
C PRO A 246 -24.70 -4.85 -7.89
N VAL A 247 -23.85 -3.90 -8.26
CA VAL A 247 -22.41 -4.13 -8.48
C VAL A 247 -21.74 -4.61 -7.20
N LEU A 248 -22.03 -3.94 -6.08
CA LEU A 248 -21.49 -4.33 -4.78
C LEU A 248 -22.01 -5.72 -4.33
N ALA A 249 -23.27 -6.05 -4.61
CA ALA A 249 -23.84 -7.36 -4.29
C ALA A 249 -23.18 -8.48 -5.10
N VAL A 250 -23.01 -8.29 -6.41
CA VAL A 250 -22.30 -9.24 -7.29
C VAL A 250 -20.85 -9.44 -6.80
N ALA A 251 -20.14 -8.35 -6.48
CA ALA A 251 -18.79 -8.43 -5.95
C ALA A 251 -18.73 -9.18 -4.61
N GLN A 252 -19.71 -9.01 -3.72
CA GLN A 252 -19.79 -9.74 -2.46
C GLN A 252 -20.06 -11.23 -2.66
N LEU A 253 -20.98 -11.59 -3.57
CA LEU A 253 -21.27 -13.00 -3.88
C LEU A 253 -20.06 -13.70 -4.50
N ALA A 254 -19.42 -13.06 -5.48
CA ALA A 254 -18.19 -13.56 -6.09
C ALA A 254 -17.06 -13.68 -5.06
N GLY A 255 -16.89 -12.66 -4.21
CA GLY A 255 -15.93 -12.66 -3.12
C GLY A 255 -16.16 -13.77 -2.10
N LEU A 256 -17.41 -13.98 -1.68
CA LEU A 256 -17.78 -15.04 -0.76
C LEU A 256 -17.50 -16.42 -1.35
N ALA A 257 -17.88 -16.65 -2.61
CA ALA A 257 -17.60 -17.91 -3.30
C ALA A 257 -16.08 -18.19 -3.37
N ALA A 258 -15.29 -17.18 -3.74
CA ALA A 258 -13.84 -17.29 -3.76
C ALA A 258 -13.23 -17.51 -2.37
N LEU A 259 -13.75 -16.85 -1.33
CA LEU A 259 -13.31 -17.07 0.07
C LEU A 259 -13.59 -18.49 0.54
N LEU A 260 -14.78 -19.03 0.25
CA LEU A 260 -15.12 -20.42 0.56
C LEU A 260 -14.17 -21.40 -0.14
N TRP A 261 -13.83 -21.13 -1.40
CA TRP A 261 -12.86 -21.92 -2.14
C TRP A 261 -11.45 -21.84 -1.55
N ILE A 262 -10.98 -20.63 -1.18
CA ILE A 262 -9.67 -20.42 -0.54
C ILE A 262 -9.63 -21.16 0.80
N ALA A 263 -10.67 -21.01 1.63
CA ALA A 263 -10.77 -21.65 2.93
C ALA A 263 -10.72 -23.17 2.79
N ARG A 264 -11.54 -23.76 1.91
CA ARG A 264 -11.52 -25.19 1.62
C ARG A 264 -10.15 -25.64 1.12
N SER A 265 -9.54 -24.91 0.20
CA SER A 265 -8.22 -25.25 -0.35
C SER A 265 -7.12 -25.22 0.70
N TYR A 266 -7.17 -24.29 1.66
CA TYR A 266 -6.22 -24.28 2.77
C TYR A 266 -6.45 -25.44 3.77
N LEU A 267 -7.70 -25.84 4.01
CA LEU A 267 -7.98 -26.95 4.92
C LEU A 267 -7.35 -28.27 4.47
N ASP A 268 -7.16 -28.47 3.16
CA ASP A 268 -6.46 -29.62 2.58
C ASP A 268 -4.99 -29.73 3.07
N PHE A 269 -4.38 -28.64 3.56
CA PHE A 269 -2.99 -28.59 4.04
C PHE A 269 -2.85 -28.63 5.57
N GLY A 270 -3.88 -29.13 6.27
CA GLY A 270 -3.83 -29.38 7.71
C GLY A 270 -3.52 -28.13 8.55
N ALA A 271 -2.61 -28.26 9.51
CA ALA A 271 -2.29 -27.18 10.46
C ALA A 271 -1.69 -25.94 9.78
N THR A 272 -0.82 -26.14 8.79
CA THR A 272 -0.19 -25.03 8.05
C THR A 272 -1.23 -24.23 7.28
N GLY A 273 -2.09 -24.90 6.53
CA GLY A 273 -3.16 -24.23 5.80
C GLY A 273 -4.15 -23.51 6.70
N ARG A 274 -4.55 -24.10 7.85
CA ARG A 274 -5.39 -23.41 8.84
C ARG A 274 -4.78 -22.10 9.34
N ARG A 275 -3.47 -22.07 9.59
CA ARG A 275 -2.78 -20.83 10.02
C ARG A 275 -2.82 -19.77 8.93
N LEU A 276 -2.49 -20.11 7.69
CA LEU A 276 -2.49 -19.18 6.56
C LEU A 276 -3.90 -18.66 6.24
N MET A 277 -4.90 -19.54 6.34
CA MET A 277 -6.30 -19.18 6.22
C MET A 277 -6.70 -18.11 7.26
N TRP A 278 -6.39 -18.32 8.54
CA TRP A 278 -6.71 -17.34 9.58
C TRP A 278 -5.92 -16.04 9.45
N ALA A 279 -4.65 -16.14 9.07
CA ALA A 279 -3.82 -14.99 8.77
C ALA A 279 -4.48 -14.10 7.71
N TYR A 280 -5.07 -14.68 6.67
CA TYR A 280 -5.80 -13.92 5.65
C TYR A 280 -7.20 -13.46 6.07
N LEU A 281 -8.03 -14.36 6.60
CA LEU A 281 -9.45 -14.11 6.83
C LEU A 281 -9.70 -13.06 7.92
N LEU A 282 -8.93 -13.08 9.01
CA LEU A 282 -9.12 -12.16 10.12
C LEU A 282 -8.96 -10.67 9.70
N PRO A 283 -7.83 -10.24 9.13
CA PRO A 283 -7.65 -8.86 8.71
C PRO A 283 -8.53 -8.49 7.52
N PHE A 284 -8.87 -9.45 6.64
CA PHE A 284 -9.89 -9.25 5.61
C PHE A 284 -11.25 -8.90 6.23
N ALA A 285 -11.72 -9.69 7.21
CA ALA A 285 -13.01 -9.49 7.85
C ALA A 285 -13.07 -8.16 8.62
N VAL A 286 -11.99 -7.80 9.33
CA VAL A 286 -11.87 -6.50 10.01
C VAL A 286 -11.94 -5.35 9.00
N SER A 287 -11.19 -5.45 7.90
CA SER A 287 -11.20 -4.43 6.84
C SER A 287 -12.58 -4.28 6.21
N TYR A 288 -13.24 -5.40 5.89
CA TYR A 288 -14.59 -5.43 5.35
C TYR A 288 -15.57 -4.75 6.29
N ALA A 289 -15.58 -5.15 7.58
CA ALA A 289 -16.50 -4.60 8.57
C ALA A 289 -16.35 -3.08 8.71
N VAL A 290 -15.11 -2.60 8.81
CA VAL A 290 -14.84 -1.15 8.95
C VAL A 290 -15.25 -0.39 7.68
N MET A 291 -14.93 -0.88 6.48
CA MET A 291 -15.34 -0.23 5.23
C MET A 291 -16.86 -0.21 5.08
N ALA A 292 -17.55 -1.32 5.38
CA ALA A 292 -19.00 -1.42 5.30
C ALA A 292 -19.70 -0.49 6.31
N VAL A 293 -19.24 -0.46 7.56
CA VAL A 293 -19.77 0.45 8.59
C VAL A 293 -19.56 1.91 8.20
N ASN A 294 -18.38 2.27 7.71
CA ASN A 294 -18.10 3.64 7.29
C ASN A 294 -18.88 4.06 6.03
N ALA A 295 -19.07 3.17 5.06
CA ALA A 295 -19.92 3.41 3.90
C ALA A 295 -21.37 3.69 4.32
N ARG A 296 -21.92 2.84 5.21
CA ARG A 296 -23.29 3.01 5.76
C ARG A 296 -23.41 4.31 6.54
N ARG A 297 -22.46 4.60 7.43
CA ARG A 297 -22.45 5.83 8.23
C ARG A 297 -22.34 7.09 7.37
N ALA A 298 -21.48 7.09 6.35
CA ALA A 298 -21.37 8.20 5.41
C ALA A 298 -22.69 8.43 4.66
N GLY A 299 -23.37 7.36 4.25
CA GLY A 299 -24.70 7.43 3.63
C GLY A 299 -25.77 8.03 4.54
N ARG A 300 -25.85 7.59 5.80
CA ARG A 300 -26.79 8.14 6.79
C ARG A 300 -26.56 9.63 7.09
N GLN A 301 -25.34 10.12 6.86
CA GLN A 301 -24.94 11.51 7.11
C GLN A 301 -24.97 12.40 5.86
N GLY A 302 -25.51 11.91 4.73
CA GLY A 302 -25.53 12.67 3.47
C GLY A 302 -24.14 12.95 2.87
N ARG A 303 -23.09 12.23 3.30
CA ARG A 303 -21.72 12.41 2.80
C ARG A 303 -21.49 11.55 1.56
N HIS A 304 -22.07 11.99 0.44
CA HIS A 304 -22.13 11.23 -0.82
C HIS A 304 -20.74 10.80 -1.33
N TRP A 305 -19.76 11.71 -1.38
CA TRP A 305 -18.41 11.37 -1.85
C TRP A 305 -17.72 10.35 -0.95
N ALA A 306 -17.80 10.55 0.37
CA ALA A 306 -17.20 9.61 1.32
C ALA A 306 -17.82 8.22 1.20
N ARG A 307 -19.15 8.13 1.10
CA ARG A 307 -19.87 6.87 0.86
C ARG A 307 -19.38 6.18 -0.40
N GLU A 308 -19.20 6.94 -1.47
CA GLU A 308 -18.79 6.41 -2.75
C GLU A 308 -17.37 5.85 -2.72
N GLU A 309 -16.41 6.59 -2.18
CA GLU A 309 -15.03 6.14 -2.02
C GLU A 309 -14.97 4.86 -1.16
N TRP A 310 -15.71 4.81 -0.03
CA TRP A 310 -15.80 3.58 0.77
C TRP A 310 -16.39 2.40 0.00
N ARG A 311 -17.40 2.63 -0.85
CA ARG A 311 -18.02 1.57 -1.67
C ARG A 311 -17.09 1.05 -2.76
N LEU A 312 -16.33 1.93 -3.42
CA LEU A 312 -15.35 1.54 -4.42
C LEU A 312 -14.26 0.65 -3.79
N HIS A 313 -13.70 1.07 -2.65
CA HIS A 313 -12.73 0.25 -1.92
C HIS A 313 -13.32 -1.04 -1.35
N LEU A 314 -14.57 -1.01 -0.85
CA LEU A 314 -15.24 -2.22 -0.37
C LEU A 314 -15.50 -3.21 -1.52
N THR A 315 -15.92 -2.73 -2.68
CA THR A 315 -16.12 -3.56 -3.87
C THR A 315 -14.80 -4.21 -4.28
N ALA A 316 -13.72 -3.43 -4.34
CA ALA A 316 -12.39 -3.95 -4.64
C ALA A 316 -11.91 -4.97 -3.60
N LEU A 317 -12.14 -4.73 -2.30
CA LEU A 317 -11.84 -5.70 -1.26
C LEU A 317 -12.62 -7.00 -1.46
N CYS A 318 -13.91 -6.94 -1.82
CA CYS A 318 -14.71 -8.13 -2.10
C CYS A 318 -14.22 -8.90 -3.34
N LEU A 319 -13.60 -8.22 -4.31
CA LEU A 319 -13.01 -8.85 -5.50
C LEU A 319 -11.56 -9.35 -5.26
N ALA A 320 -10.91 -8.96 -4.15
CA ALA A 320 -9.56 -9.41 -3.86
C ALA A 320 -9.42 -10.94 -3.76
N PRO A 321 -10.34 -11.69 -3.10
CA PRO A 321 -10.32 -13.15 -3.10
C PRO A 321 -10.47 -13.73 -4.51
N VAL A 322 -11.29 -13.12 -5.36
CA VAL A 322 -11.47 -13.56 -6.76
C VAL A 322 -10.15 -13.43 -7.52
N LEU A 323 -9.46 -12.30 -7.37
CA LEU A 323 -8.12 -12.13 -7.95
C LEU A 323 -7.14 -13.15 -7.37
N SER A 324 -7.18 -13.42 -6.07
CA SER A 324 -6.30 -14.42 -5.43
C SER A 324 -6.47 -15.82 -6.01
N VAL A 325 -7.72 -16.27 -6.24
CA VAL A 325 -8.00 -17.57 -6.89
C VAL A 325 -7.50 -17.61 -8.33
N GLY A 326 -7.76 -16.54 -9.10
CA GLY A 326 -7.29 -16.42 -10.48
C GLY A 326 -5.76 -16.41 -10.57
N ALA A 327 -5.11 -15.61 -9.73
CA ALA A 327 -3.65 -15.51 -9.65
C ALA A 327 -3.01 -16.84 -9.25
N ALA A 328 -3.56 -17.53 -8.25
CA ALA A 328 -3.07 -18.86 -7.86
C ALA A 328 -3.10 -19.85 -9.04
N SER A 329 -4.18 -19.83 -9.82
CA SER A 329 -4.31 -20.68 -11.01
C SER A 329 -3.29 -20.34 -12.10
N VAL A 330 -2.98 -19.05 -12.28
CA VAL A 330 -1.95 -18.58 -13.21
C VAL A 330 -0.56 -18.96 -12.71
N PHE A 331 -0.25 -18.78 -11.43
CA PHE A 331 1.05 -19.12 -10.86
C PHE A 331 1.33 -20.62 -10.91
N GLN A 332 0.34 -21.46 -10.65
CA GLN A 332 0.49 -22.91 -10.78
C GLN A 332 0.80 -23.31 -12.23
N ARG A 333 0.10 -22.73 -13.22
CA ARG A 333 0.26 -23.09 -14.64
C ARG A 333 1.47 -22.46 -15.32
N ALA A 334 1.72 -21.18 -15.08
CA ALA A 334 2.74 -20.41 -15.79
C ALA A 334 4.10 -20.48 -15.11
N LEU A 335 4.15 -20.61 -13.78
CA LEU A 335 5.39 -20.65 -13.00
C LEU A 335 5.69 -22.03 -12.41
N GLY A 336 4.82 -23.02 -12.65
CA GLY A 336 5.02 -24.40 -12.16
C GLY A 336 5.04 -24.52 -10.63
N LEU A 337 4.45 -23.57 -9.90
CA LEU A 337 4.44 -23.59 -8.44
C LEU A 337 3.51 -24.68 -7.93
N ASP A 338 3.85 -25.28 -6.79
CA ASP A 338 2.95 -26.18 -6.09
C ASP A 338 1.68 -25.45 -5.62
N ARG A 339 0.62 -26.22 -5.36
CA ARG A 339 -0.71 -25.68 -5.05
C ARG A 339 -0.70 -24.76 -3.82
N LEU A 340 0.09 -25.06 -2.78
CA LEU A 340 0.11 -24.25 -1.56
C LEU A 340 0.86 -22.93 -1.80
N THR A 341 2.01 -22.99 -2.47
CA THR A 341 2.80 -21.79 -2.80
C THR A 341 2.05 -20.86 -3.75
N ALA A 342 1.42 -21.41 -4.78
CA ALA A 342 0.61 -20.65 -5.73
C ALA A 342 -0.58 -19.96 -5.04
N LEU A 343 -1.30 -20.69 -4.17
CA LEU A 343 -2.40 -20.14 -3.39
C LEU A 343 -1.93 -19.03 -2.44
N SER A 344 -0.84 -19.26 -1.71
CA SER A 344 -0.28 -18.29 -0.77
C SER A 344 0.17 -17.02 -1.48
N ALA A 345 0.81 -17.14 -2.64
CA ALA A 345 1.19 -16.02 -3.49
C ALA A 345 -0.03 -15.21 -3.95
N GLY A 346 -1.06 -15.89 -4.48
CA GLY A 346 -2.30 -15.25 -4.93
C GLY A 346 -3.03 -14.52 -3.80
N VAL A 347 -3.12 -15.13 -2.63
CA VAL A 347 -3.70 -14.54 -1.41
C VAL A 347 -2.94 -13.31 -0.97
N ALA A 348 -1.60 -13.39 -0.94
CA ALA A 348 -0.75 -12.30 -0.46
C ALA A 348 -0.82 -11.02 -1.31
N ILE A 349 -0.99 -11.16 -2.64
CA ILE A 349 -1.05 -10.00 -3.54
C ILE A 349 -2.46 -9.42 -3.73
N GLY A 350 -3.51 -10.22 -3.51
CA GLY A 350 -4.88 -9.89 -3.90
C GLY A 350 -5.38 -8.56 -3.33
N CYS A 351 -5.27 -8.38 -2.02
CA CYS A 351 -5.72 -7.15 -1.35
C CYS A 351 -4.90 -5.92 -1.77
N GLY A 352 -3.58 -6.08 -1.92
CA GLY A 352 -2.68 -5.00 -2.39
C GLY A 352 -3.06 -4.51 -3.77
N MET A 353 -3.14 -5.42 -4.74
CA MET A 353 -3.45 -5.11 -6.14
C MET A 353 -4.84 -4.46 -6.27
N LEU A 354 -5.88 -5.00 -5.63
CA LEU A 354 -7.23 -4.44 -5.73
C LEU A 354 -7.35 -3.07 -5.08
N ALA A 355 -6.56 -2.77 -4.06
CA ALA A 355 -6.54 -1.45 -3.46
C ALA A 355 -5.87 -0.40 -4.34
N PHE A 356 -4.79 -0.79 -5.02
CA PHE A 356 -4.19 0.04 -6.05
C PHE A 356 -5.22 0.35 -7.14
N MET A 357 -5.91 -0.68 -7.65
CA MET A 357 -6.97 -0.50 -8.64
C MET A 357 -8.13 0.36 -8.12
N ALA A 358 -8.55 0.21 -6.86
CA ALA A 358 -9.57 1.05 -6.26
C ALA A 358 -9.13 2.53 -6.22
N THR A 359 -7.87 2.79 -5.85
CA THR A 359 -7.29 4.13 -5.83
C THR A 359 -7.21 4.73 -7.25
N MET A 360 -6.90 3.89 -8.24
CA MET A 360 -6.95 4.25 -9.66
C MET A 360 -8.38 4.64 -10.09
N VAL A 361 -9.37 3.80 -9.80
CA VAL A 361 -10.78 4.06 -10.13
C VAL A 361 -11.30 5.33 -9.45
N VAL A 362 -10.95 5.56 -8.18
CA VAL A 362 -11.26 6.81 -7.46
C VAL A 362 -10.63 8.01 -8.17
N SER A 363 -9.37 7.90 -8.59
CA SER A 363 -8.66 8.96 -9.31
C SER A 363 -9.30 9.27 -10.67
N LEU A 364 -9.55 8.23 -11.47
CA LEU A 364 -10.23 8.33 -12.77
C LEU A 364 -11.59 8.98 -12.63
N ARG A 365 -12.34 8.63 -11.59
CA ARG A 365 -13.65 9.21 -11.36
C ARG A 365 -13.60 10.71 -11.06
N VAL A 366 -12.67 11.13 -10.20
CA VAL A 366 -12.50 12.57 -9.90
C VAL A 366 -12.06 13.32 -11.15
N MET A 367 -11.18 12.74 -11.96
CA MET A 367 -10.74 13.33 -13.22
C MET A 367 -11.88 13.42 -14.24
N TYR A 368 -12.67 12.35 -14.39
CA TYR A 368 -13.83 12.31 -15.29
C TYR A 368 -14.86 13.37 -14.93
N ALA A 369 -15.18 13.53 -13.64
CA ALA A 369 -16.07 14.58 -13.16
C ALA A 369 -15.57 16.00 -13.48
N ARG A 370 -14.27 16.25 -13.30
CA ARG A 370 -13.65 17.54 -13.65
C ARG A 370 -13.70 17.82 -15.15
N GLU A 371 -13.44 16.81 -15.97
CA GLU A 371 -13.50 16.92 -17.42
C GLU A 371 -14.92 17.18 -17.92
N LEU A 372 -15.94 16.52 -17.33
CA LEU A 372 -17.33 16.81 -17.63
C LEU A 372 -17.69 18.27 -17.33
N LEU A 373 -17.30 18.78 -16.15
CA LEU A 373 -17.54 20.19 -15.79
C LEU A 373 -16.89 21.15 -16.79
N LYS A 374 -15.65 20.87 -17.19
CA LYS A 374 -14.91 21.68 -18.17
C LYS A 374 -15.64 21.72 -19.53
N ARG A 375 -16.25 20.61 -19.96
CA ARG A 375 -17.01 20.53 -21.21
C ARG A 375 -18.38 21.21 -21.12
N THR A 376 -19.01 21.19 -19.95
CA THR A 376 -20.32 21.83 -19.74
C THR A 376 -20.23 23.31 -19.40
N ALA A 377 -19.03 23.80 -19.02
CA ALA A 377 -18.81 25.22 -18.83
C ALA A 377 -19.13 25.93 -20.15
N PRO A 378 -20.09 26.88 -20.17
CA PRO A 378 -20.41 27.66 -21.37
C PRO A 378 -19.10 28.21 -21.93
N ALA A 379 -18.92 28.16 -23.24
CA ALA A 379 -17.75 28.73 -23.92
C ALA A 379 -17.72 30.24 -23.63
N ALA A 380 -17.11 30.62 -22.52
CA ALA A 380 -17.12 31.99 -22.05
C ALA A 380 -16.30 32.81 -23.06
N SER A 381 -17.02 33.65 -23.80
CA SER A 381 -16.52 34.85 -24.48
C SER A 381 -15.45 34.66 -25.57
N ALA A 382 -15.77 33.94 -26.65
CA ALA A 382 -15.19 34.27 -27.96
C ALA A 382 -15.96 35.41 -28.68
N SER A 383 -16.99 35.98 -28.03
CA SER A 383 -17.95 36.91 -28.67
C SER A 383 -17.86 38.38 -28.24
N THR A 384 -16.90 38.78 -27.40
CA THR A 384 -16.76 40.19 -26.96
C THR A 384 -15.59 40.95 -27.61
N ALA A 385 -14.88 40.34 -28.58
CA ALA A 385 -13.74 40.97 -29.28
C ALA A 385 -14.05 41.48 -30.70
N ARG A 386 -15.31 41.44 -31.16
CA ARG A 386 -15.74 42.07 -32.42
C ARG A 386 -16.94 42.96 -32.12
N LEU A 387 -16.71 44.21 -31.75
CA LEU A 387 -17.62 45.36 -31.96
C LEU A 387 -16.97 46.61 -31.34
N SER A 388 -15.80 46.96 -31.85
CA SER A 388 -15.25 48.32 -31.73
C SER A 388 -14.56 48.65 -33.04
N THR A 389 -15.34 48.69 -34.12
CA THR A 389 -15.00 49.45 -35.32
C THR A 389 -14.96 50.93 -34.92
N PRO A 390 -13.84 51.64 -35.11
CA PRO A 390 -13.82 53.08 -34.92
C PRO A 390 -14.58 53.73 -36.08
N VAL A 391 -15.64 54.47 -35.76
CA VAL A 391 -16.27 55.39 -36.71
C VAL A 391 -15.30 56.56 -36.86
N ALA A 392 -14.62 56.63 -38.01
CA ALA A 392 -13.88 57.81 -38.42
C ALA A 392 -14.90 58.90 -38.76
N GLU A 393 -15.06 59.86 -37.85
CA GLU A 393 -15.83 61.08 -38.07
C GLU A 393 -15.05 61.96 -39.07
N VAL A 394 -15.56 62.07 -40.29
CA VAL A 394 -15.12 63.05 -41.29
C VAL A 394 -15.66 64.41 -40.85
N ARG A 395 -14.78 65.38 -40.61
CA ARG A 395 -15.15 66.81 -40.61
C ARG A 395 -14.26 67.59 -41.56
N SER A 396 -14.99 68.32 -42.40
CA SER A 396 -14.65 69.30 -43.44
C SER A 396 -13.84 70.48 -42.93
#